data_AF-A0A227J919-F1
#
_entry.id   AF-A0A227J919-F1
#
_cell.length_a   1.000
_cell.length_b   1.000
_cell.length_c   1.000
_cell.angle_alpha   90.00
_cell.angle_beta   90.00
_cell.angle_gamma   90.00
#
_symmetry.space_group_name_H-M   'P 1'
#
loop_
_entity.id
_entity.type
_entity.pdbx_description
1 polymer ?
#
loop_
_entity_poly.entity_id
_entity_poly.type
_entity_poly.pdbx_seq_one_letter_code
_entity_poly.pdbx_strand_id
1 'polypeptide(L)' 'EVRSDPRMSKLFITLNTSLSGSFNEAMVQKVGCDRFISKFQPDLLVEVAQDRLRQVLSANA' A
#
# COMPACT_ATOMS: atom_id res chain seq x y z
N GLU A 1 -9.66 2.42 13.13
CA GLU A 1 -8.87 2.01 11.94
C GLU A 1 -8.06 3.21 11.43
N VAL A 2 -6.96 3.00 10.70
CA VAL A 2 -6.17 4.13 10.14
C VAL A 2 -7.05 5.02 9.24
N ARG A 3 -7.91 4.38 8.43
CA ARG A 3 -8.84 5.08 7.53
C ARG A 3 -9.97 5.83 8.22
N SER A 4 -10.31 5.46 9.46
CA SER A 4 -11.38 6.13 10.22
C SER A 4 -10.91 7.45 10.85
N ASP A 5 -9.60 7.74 10.89
CA ASP A 5 -9.09 9.02 11.38
C ASP A 5 -9.01 10.03 10.21
N PRO A 6 -9.76 11.16 10.25
CA PRO A 6 -9.75 12.15 9.19
C PRO A 6 -8.36 12.69 8.84
N ARG A 7 -7.46 12.77 9.83
CA ARG A 7 -6.07 13.27 9.65
C ARG A 7 -5.21 12.30 8.85
N MET A 8 -5.55 11.01 8.88
CA MET A 8 -4.81 9.93 8.24
C MET A 8 -5.53 9.36 7.02
N SER A 9 -6.75 9.82 6.73
CA SER A 9 -7.62 9.33 5.64
C SER A 9 -6.93 9.29 4.28
N LYS A 10 -6.05 10.26 4.00
CA LYS A 10 -5.31 10.41 2.74
C LYS A 10 -3.93 9.72 2.70
N LEU A 11 -3.52 9.03 3.78
CA LEU A 11 -2.25 8.31 3.78
C LEU A 11 -2.27 7.21 2.72
N PHE A 12 -1.14 7.05 2.04
CA PHE A 12 -0.95 5.89 1.18
C PHE A 12 -0.48 4.71 2.04
N ILE A 13 -1.24 3.62 2.05
CA ILE A 13 -1.03 2.46 2.92
C ILE A 13 -0.65 1.26 2.06
N THR A 14 0.56 0.74 2.27
CA THR A 14 1.00 -0.54 1.70
C THR A 14 0.99 -1.61 2.78
N LEU A 15 0.30 -2.73 2.55
CA LEU A 15 0.35 -3.89 3.42
C LEU A 15 1.46 -4.85 2.97
N ASN A 16 2.50 -5.00 3.80
CA ASN A 16 3.59 -5.95 3.60
C ASN A 16 3.39 -7.16 4.52
N THR A 17 3.12 -8.34 3.95
CA THR A 17 2.70 -9.51 4.74
C THR A 17 3.27 -10.83 4.18
N SER A 18 3.29 -11.88 5.01
CA SER A 18 3.68 -13.23 4.60
C SER A 18 2.65 -13.96 3.77
N LEU A 19 1.45 -13.41 3.63
CA LEU A 19 0.36 -14.02 2.89
C LEU A 19 0.65 -13.94 1.39
N SER A 20 0.57 -15.08 0.70
CA SER A 20 0.76 -15.21 -0.75
C SER A 20 -0.45 -15.89 -1.39
N GLY A 21 -0.64 -15.65 -2.70
CA GLY A 21 -1.72 -16.25 -3.51
C GLY A 21 -2.86 -15.29 -3.85
N SER A 22 -3.72 -15.72 -4.78
CA SER A 22 -4.91 -15.00 -5.31
C SER A 22 -6.03 -14.75 -4.28
N PHE A 23 -5.79 -15.07 -3.01
CA PHE A 23 -6.79 -15.05 -1.93
C PHE A 23 -7.09 -13.66 -1.34
N ASN A 24 -6.43 -12.59 -1.80
CA ASN A 24 -6.37 -11.34 -1.02
C ASN A 24 -7.17 -10.15 -1.55
N GLU A 25 -7.99 -10.27 -2.59
CA GLU A 25 -8.91 -9.18 -2.95
C GLU A 25 -9.84 -8.81 -1.78
N ALA A 26 -10.37 -9.82 -1.07
CA ALA A 26 -11.18 -9.61 0.13
C ALA A 26 -10.38 -8.98 1.28
N MET A 27 -9.10 -9.30 1.42
CA MET A 27 -8.23 -8.72 2.46
C MET A 27 -7.85 -7.26 2.12
N VAL A 28 -7.55 -6.98 0.85
CA VAL A 28 -7.29 -5.63 0.36
C VAL A 28 -8.51 -4.73 0.58
N GLN A 29 -9.71 -5.21 0.23
CA GLN A 29 -10.94 -4.45 0.46
C GLN A 29 -11.25 -4.27 1.94
N LYS A 30 -11.03 -5.29 2.78
CA LYS A 30 -11.27 -5.19 4.21
C LYS A 30 -10.30 -4.25 4.93
N VAL A 31 -9.02 -4.27 4.56
CA VAL A 31 -7.97 -3.47 5.22
C VAL A 31 -7.94 -2.04 4.67
N GLY A 32 -8.40 -1.83 3.43
CA GLY A 32 -8.39 -0.51 2.79
C GLY A 32 -6.97 -0.01 2.50
N CYS A 33 -6.03 -0.92 2.22
CA CYS A 33 -4.68 -0.58 1.78
C CYS A 33 -4.67 -0.28 0.27
N ASP A 34 -3.85 0.68 -0.15
CA ASP A 34 -3.68 1.04 -1.56
C ASP A 34 -2.82 0.03 -2.32
N ARG A 35 -1.91 -0.65 -1.61
CA ARG A 35 -1.07 -1.71 -2.16
C ARG A 35 -0.97 -2.90 -1.22
N PHE A 36 -0.87 -4.08 -1.81
CA PHE A 36 -0.61 -5.34 -1.12
C PHE A 36 0.64 -5.96 -1.71
N ILE A 37 1.61 -6.31 -0.86
CA ILE A 37 2.87 -6.91 -1.28
C ILE A 37 3.26 -8.09 -0.39
N SER A 38 3.91 -9.07 -1.00
CA SER A 38 4.50 -10.21 -0.30
C SER A 38 5.81 -9.82 0.36
N LYS A 39 6.01 -10.19 1.63
CA LYS A 39 7.25 -9.97 2.38
C LYS A 39 8.46 -10.72 1.83
N PHE A 40 8.22 -11.66 0.91
CA PHE A 40 9.25 -12.48 0.28
C PHE A 40 9.78 -11.88 -1.03
N GLN A 41 9.31 -10.70 -1.42
CA GLN A 41 9.78 -9.96 -2.60
C GLN A 41 10.34 -8.60 -2.15
N PRO A 42 11.60 -8.55 -1.67
CA PRO A 42 12.18 -7.33 -1.09
C PRO A 42 12.26 -6.18 -2.10
N ASP A 43 12.53 -6.47 -3.37
CA ASP A 43 12.62 -5.46 -4.43
C ASP A 43 11.29 -4.73 -4.63
N LEU A 44 10.17 -5.43 -4.48
CA LEU A 44 8.83 -4.87 -4.65
C LEU A 44 8.51 -3.80 -3.59
N LEU A 45 9.05 -3.93 -2.37
CA LEU A 45 8.90 -2.90 -1.34
C LEU A 45 9.57 -1.59 -1.78
N VAL A 46 10.78 -1.68 -2.33
CA VAL A 46 11.52 -0.52 -2.81
C VAL A 46 10.81 0.12 -4.00
N GLU A 47 10.34 -0.69 -4.94
CA GLU A 47 9.59 -0.24 -6.12
C GLU A 47 8.33 0.54 -5.72
N VAL A 48 7.51 -0.01 -4.80
CA VAL A 48 6.30 0.66 -4.32
C VAL A 48 6.61 2.01 -3.66
N ALA A 49 7.68 2.08 -2.88
CA ALA A 49 8.08 3.33 -2.24
C ALA A 49 8.52 4.38 -3.27
N GLN A 50 9.32 3.97 -4.26
CA GLN A 50 9.76 4.85 -5.35
C GLN A 50 8.59 5.34 -6.19
N ASP A 51 7.66 4.45 -6.56
CA ASP A 51 6.45 4.80 -7.30
C ASP A 51 5.61 5.81 -6.54
N ARG A 52 5.42 5.60 -5.23
CA ARG A 52 4.66 6.53 -4.43
C ARG A 52 5.33 7.89 -4.34
N LEU A 53 6.66 7.92 -4.22
CA LEU A 53 7.43 9.17 -4.21
C LEU A 53 7.28 9.91 -5.54
N ARG A 54 7.41 9.23 -6.69
CA ARG A 54 7.21 9.82 -8.01
C ARG A 54 5.81 10.41 -8.16
N GLN A 55 4.76 9.68 -7.75
CA GLN A 55 3.38 10.16 -7.79
C GLN A 55 3.19 11.45 -6.99
N VAL A 56 3.75 11.53 -5.78
CA VAL A 56 3.66 12.73 -4.93
C VAL A 56 4.41 13.90 -5.56
N LEU A 57 5.59 13.66 -6.12
CA LEU A 57 6.38 14.71 -6.77
C LEU A 57 5.70 15.22 -8.04
N SER A 58 5.14 14.34 -8.87
CA SER A 58 4.41 14.72 -10.09
C SER A 58 3.08 15.41 -9.82
N ALA A 59 2.40 15.10 -8.72
CA ALA A 59 1.15 15.77 -8.34
C ALA A 59 1.36 17.19 -7.75
N ASN A 60 2.59 17.51 -7.35
CA ASN A 60 2.97 18.79 -6.77
C ASN A 60 3.77 19.69 -7.72
N ALA A 61 3.98 19.24 -8.96
CA ALA A 61 4.57 20.00 -10.06
C ALA A 61 3.48 20.68 -10.90
#